data_AF-A0A9D8M129-F1
#
_entry.id   AF-A0A9D8M129-F1
#
_cell.length_a   1.000
_cell.length_b   1.000
_cell.length_c   1.000
_cell.angle_alpha   90.00
_cell.angle_beta   90.00
_cell.angle_gamma   90.00
#
_symmetry.space_group_name_H-M   'P 1'
#
loop_
_entity.id
_entity.type
_entity.pdbx_description
1 polymer ?
#
loop_
_entity_poly.entity_id
_entity_poly.type
_entity_poly.pdbx_seq_one_letter_code
_entity_poly.pdbx_strand_id
1 'polypeptide(L)' 'MTNLVEAFDAAWIEINRSTPIAPPYRSAAQNRLGEILIALWKAGSDTPIVEQAVAEFNSQSSVPPPGPQML' A
#
# COMPACT_ATOMS: atom_id res chain seq x y z
N MET A 1 -3.65 -19.64 7.13
CA MET A 1 -4.16 -18.94 5.94
C MET A 1 -4.45 -17.51 6.38
N THR A 2 -3.73 -16.54 5.84
CA THR A 2 -4.02 -15.13 6.08
C THR A 2 -5.23 -14.75 5.24
N ASN A 3 -6.33 -14.30 5.86
CA ASN A 3 -7.48 -13.80 5.14
C ASN A 3 -7.22 -12.36 4.64
N LEU A 4 -8.12 -11.81 3.80
CA LEU A 4 -7.92 -10.49 3.21
C LEU A 4 -7.88 -9.35 4.24
N VAL A 5 -8.56 -9.49 5.38
CA VAL A 5 -8.53 -8.49 6.47
C VAL A 5 -7.15 -8.51 7.13
N GLU A 6 -6.63 -9.68 7.46
CA GLU A 6 -5.30 -9.82 8.05
C GLU A 6 -4.20 -9.34 7.09
N ALA A 7 -4.37 -9.58 5.79
CA ALA A 7 -3.46 -9.08 4.77
C ALA A 7 -3.51 -7.55 4.65
N PHE A 8 -4.71 -6.96 4.77
CA PHE A 8 -4.89 -5.52 4.79
C PHE A 8 -4.19 -4.88 5.99
N ASP A 9 -4.44 -5.38 7.20
CA ASP A 9 -3.85 -4.84 8.42
C ASP A 9 -2.32 -4.93 8.39
N ALA A 10 -1.77 -6.07 7.97
CA ALA A 10 -0.33 -6.27 7.86
C ALA A 10 0.30 -5.31 6.84
N ALA A 11 -0.28 -5.19 5.64
CA ALA A 11 0.23 -4.28 4.62
C ALA A 11 0.10 -2.81 5.05
N TRP A 12 -1.00 -2.44 5.70
CA TRP A 12 -1.22 -1.08 6.20
C TRP A 12 -0.20 -0.69 7.27
N ILE A 13 0.12 -1.61 8.19
CA ILE A 13 1.18 -1.42 9.20
C ILE A 13 2.53 -1.21 8.51
N GLU A 14 2.86 -2.04 7.52
CA GLU A 14 4.16 -1.96 6.82
C GLU A 14 4.31 -0.64 6.05
N ILE A 15 3.30 -0.26 5.27
CA ILE A 15 3.28 1.02 4.52
C ILE A 15 3.51 2.21 5.46
N ASN A 16 2.82 2.22 6.61
CA ASN A 16 2.90 3.32 7.56
C ASN A 16 4.15 3.27 8.47
N ARG A 17 4.90 2.16 8.49
CA ARG A 17 6.15 2.05 9.25
C ARG A 17 7.23 2.95 8.67
N SER A 18 7.38 2.97 7.35
CA SER A 18 8.43 3.73 6.67
C SER A 18 8.02 5.17 6.35
N THR A 19 6.77 5.38 5.94
CA THR A 19 6.27 6.72 5.58
C THR A 19 4.83 6.86 6.04
N PRO A 20 4.60 7.35 7.27
CA PRO A 20 3.26 7.48 7.82
C PRO A 20 2.36 8.33 6.93
N ILE A 21 1.20 7.79 6.57
CA ILE A 21 0.22 8.50 5.75
C ILE A 21 -0.53 9.50 6.63
N ALA A 22 -0.44 10.78 6.27
CA ALA A 22 -1.09 11.86 7.00
C ALA A 22 -2.63 11.67 7.00
N PRO A 23 -3.33 12.05 8.08
CA PRO A 23 -4.76 11.79 8.25
C PRO A 23 -5.66 12.15 7.05
N PRO A 24 -5.49 13.30 6.36
CA PRO A 24 -6.33 13.66 5.23
C PRO A 24 -6.26 12.68 4.04
N TYR A 25 -5.16 11.93 3.91
CA TYR A 25 -4.93 11.02 2.78
C TYR A 25 -5.23 9.55 3.11
N ARG A 26 -5.54 9.23 4.38
CA ARG A 26 -5.68 7.84 4.84
C ARG A 26 -6.78 7.08 4.10
N SER A 27 -7.97 7.66 3.96
CA SER A 27 -9.09 6.98 3.30
C SER A 27 -8.78 6.64 1.84
N ALA A 28 -8.15 7.57 1.12
CA ALA A 28 -7.74 7.33 -0.27
C ALA A 28 -6.68 6.22 -0.36
N ALA A 29 -5.69 6.22 0.54
CA ALA A 29 -4.68 5.19 0.60
C ALA A 29 -5.24 3.80 1.00
N GLN A 30 -6.17 3.76 1.96
CA GLN A 30 -6.85 2.53 2.38
C GLN A 30 -7.69 1.95 1.26
N ASN A 31 -8.46 2.78 0.54
CA ASN A 31 -9.22 2.33 -0.63
C ASN A 31 -8.31 1.70 -1.68
N ARG A 32 -7.21 2.40 -2.00
CA ARG A 32 -6.21 1.91 -2.96
C ARG A 32 -5.57 0.60 -2.52
N LEU A 33 -5.20 0.46 -1.25
CA LEU A 33 -4.65 -0.79 -0.72
C LEU A 33 -5.68 -1.93 -0.83
N GLY A 34 -6.95 -1.67 -0.56
CA GLY A 34 -8.03 -2.63 -0.73
C GLY A 34 -8.18 -3.12 -2.18
N GLU A 35 -8.15 -2.19 -3.14
CA GLU A 35 -8.20 -2.52 -4.58
C GLU A 35 -7.03 -3.40 -5.01
N ILE A 36 -5.81 -3.06 -4.58
CA ILE A 36 -4.61 -3.86 -4.86
C ILE A 36 -4.76 -5.28 -4.28
N LEU A 37 -5.16 -5.42 -3.02
CA LEU A 37 -5.31 -6.72 -2.37
C LEU A 37 -6.37 -7.60 -3.07
N ILE A 38 -7.49 -7.02 -3.48
CA ILE A 38 -8.53 -7.75 -4.22
C ILE A 38 -8.01 -8.22 -5.57
N ALA A 39 -7.25 -7.39 -6.28
CA ALA A 39 -6.67 -7.75 -7.57
C ALA A 39 -5.67 -8.92 -7.44
N LEU A 40 -4.75 -8.83 -6.47
CA LEU A 40 -3.75 -9.87 -6.21
C LEU A 40 -4.40 -11.19 -5.77
N TRP A 41 -5.42 -11.13 -4.91
CA TRP A 41 -6.15 -12.31 -4.48
C TRP A 41 -6.86 -13.02 -5.62
N LYS A 42 -7.51 -12.26 -6.53
CA LYS A 42 -8.16 -12.81 -7.72
C LYS A 42 -7.17 -13.41 -8.71
N ALA A 43 -5.96 -12.86 -8.80
CA ALA A 43 -4.91 -13.34 -9.69
C ALA A 43 -4.32 -14.69 -9.23
N GLY A 44 -4.42 -15.03 -7.95
CA GLY A 44 -4.03 -16.34 -7.41
C GLY A 44 -2.52 -16.60 -7.49
N SER A 45 -1.72 -15.82 -6.76
CA SER A 45 -0.25 -15.98 -6.72
C SER A 45 0.23 -16.88 -5.59
N ASP A 46 1.34 -17.61 -5.82
CA ASP A 46 2.08 -18.36 -4.79
C ASP A 46 2.94 -17.45 -3.89
N THR A 47 3.09 -16.18 -4.24
CA THR A 47 3.86 -15.21 -3.44
C THR A 47 3.02 -14.69 -2.27
N PRO A 48 3.62 -14.36 -1.11
CA PRO A 48 2.88 -13.73 -0.01
C PRO A 48 2.18 -12.44 -0.45
N ILE A 49 0.85 -12.44 -0.36
CA ILE A 49 -0.01 -11.34 -0.83
C ILE A 49 0.31 -9.99 -0.17
N VAL A 50 0.80 -10.01 1.07
CA VAL A 50 1.18 -8.80 1.82
C VAL A 50 2.38 -8.11 1.18
N GLU A 51 3.43 -8.86 0.85
CA GLU A 51 4.66 -8.30 0.26
C GLU A 51 4.37 -7.68 -1.11
N GLN A 52 3.58 -8.38 -1.94
CA GLN A 52 3.15 -7.86 -3.23
C GLN A 52 2.30 -6.59 -3.09
N ALA A 53 1.35 -6.57 -2.14
CA ALA A 53 0.49 -5.41 -1.93
C ALA A 53 1.29 -4.17 -1.50
N VAL A 54 2.26 -4.33 -0.61
CA VAL A 54 3.15 -3.25 -0.16
C VAL A 54 4.01 -2.74 -1.32
N ALA A 55 4.63 -3.64 -2.09
CA ALA A 55 5.44 -3.28 -3.24
C ALA A 55 4.63 -2.51 -4.30
N GLU A 56 3.45 -3.03 -4.64
CA GLU A 56 2.56 -2.40 -5.61
C GLU A 56 2.09 -1.03 -5.10
N PHE A 57 1.65 -0.93 -3.85
CA PHE A 57 1.23 0.34 -3.24
C PHE A 57 2.34 1.40 -3.31
N ASN A 58 3.59 1.02 -2.98
CA ASN A 58 4.72 1.93 -3.04
C ASN A 58 5.11 2.32 -4.47
N SER A 59 4.97 1.41 -5.45
CA SER A 59 5.32 1.67 -6.85
C SER A 59 4.46 2.75 -7.50
N GLN A 60 3.14 2.77 -7.23
CA GLN A 60 2.24 3.82 -7.73
C GLN A 60 2.19 5.04 -6.78
N SER A 61 3.01 5.06 -5.71
CA SER A 61 3.26 6.25 -4.89
C SER A 61 4.42 7.06 -5.47
N SER A 62 4.31 7.47 -6.73
CA SER A 62 5.19 8.48 -7.30
C SER A 62 4.78 9.85 -6.77
N VAL A 63 5.14 10.16 -5.51
CA VAL A 63 5.29 11.56 -5.11
C VAL A 63 6.57 12.05 -5.78
N PRO A 64 6.54 13.04 -6.70
CA PRO A 64 7.78 13.61 -7.22
C PRO A 64 8.60 14.13 -6.02
N PRO A 65 9.94 13.99 -6.02
CA PRO A 65 10.73 14.68 -5.01
C PRO A 65 10.36 16.17 -5.05
N PRO A 66 10.26 16.86 -3.90
CA PRO A 66 10.02 18.29 -3.91
C PRO A 66 11.07 18.91 -4.83
N GLY A 67 10.61 19.62 -5.87
CA GLY A 67 11.50 20.34 -6.78
C GLY A 67 12.44 21.25 -5.98
N PRO A 68 13.59 21.63 -6.55
CA PRO A 68 14.58 22.43 -5.84
C PRO A 68 13.89 23.60 -5.14
N GLN A 69 14.04 23.67 -3.81
CA GLN A 69 13.53 24.78 -3.02
C GLN A 69 14.24 26.02 -3.56
N MET A 70 13.50 26.87 -4.27
CA MET A 70 14.04 28.15 -4.71
C MET A 70 14.27 28.99 -3.46
N LEU A 71 15.55 29.22 -3.16
CA LEU A 71 16.05 30.15 -2.15
C LEU A 71 15.61 31.58 -2.46
#